data_AF-A0A6B3H0H1-F1
#
_entry.id   AF-A0A6B3H0H1-F1
#
_cell.length_a   1.000
_cell.length_b   1.000
_cell.length_c   1.000
_cell.angle_alpha   90.00
_cell.angle_beta   90.00
_cell.angle_gamma   90.00
#
_symmetry.space_group_name_H-M   'P 1'
#
loop_
_entity.id
_entity.type
_entity.pdbx_description
1 polymer ?
#
loop_
_entity_poly.entity_id
_entity_poly.type
_entity_poly.pdbx_seq_one_letter_code
_entity_poly.pdbx_strand_id
1 'polypeptide(L)' 'MDDDSTYCVTPAAAPAALPSPADAGPPFAECVLCREPTEYPESARGATLCPVCAWQEAGRSACSG' A
#
# COMPACT_ATOMS: atom_id res chain seq x y z
N MET A 1 12.53 -10.27 31.13
CA MET A 1 11.84 -9.01 30.76
C MET A 1 12.65 -8.49 29.61
N ASP A 2 12.28 -9.02 28.46
CA ASP A 2 13.15 -9.17 27.32
C ASP A 2 13.15 -7.90 26.49
N ASP A 3 14.34 -7.61 25.97
CA ASP A 3 14.76 -6.42 25.24
C ASP A 3 13.93 -6.22 23.96
N ASP A 4 12.87 -5.42 24.06
CA ASP A 4 12.02 -4.95 22.95
C ASP A 4 12.86 -4.30 21.82
N SER A 5 14.06 -3.80 22.14
CA SER A 5 14.98 -3.16 21.20
C SER A 5 15.62 -4.13 20.19
N THR A 6 15.66 -5.44 20.48
CA THR A 6 16.20 -6.45 19.56
C THR A 6 15.12 -7.04 18.65
N TYR A 7 13.85 -6.98 19.05
CA TYR A 7 12.76 -7.49 18.22
C TYR A 7 12.47 -6.49 17.09
N CYS A 8 12.62 -6.95 15.84
CA CYS A 8 12.51 -6.15 14.62
C CYS A 8 13.60 -5.08 14.42
N VAL A 9 14.86 -5.38 14.76
CA VAL A 9 15.98 -4.53 14.32
C VAL A 9 15.98 -4.40 12.79
N THR A 10 15.60 -3.22 12.31
CA THR A 10 15.60 -2.91 10.88
C THR A 10 17.02 -2.46 10.53
N PRO A 11 17.77 -3.21 9.68
CA PRO A 11 19.09 -2.76 9.26
C PRO A 11 18.95 -1.44 8.49
N ALA A 12 19.89 -0.52 8.71
CA ALA A 12 19.92 0.75 7.99
C ALA A 12 20.00 0.48 6.48
N ALA A 13 18.91 0.70 5.76
CA ALA A 13 18.88 0.62 4.31
C ALA A 13 19.80 1.71 3.74
N ALA A 14 20.67 1.33 2.80
CA ALA A 14 21.37 2.31 1.97
C ALA A 14 20.35 3.25 1.32
N PRO A 15 20.66 4.54 1.13
CA PRO A 15 19.71 5.47 0.53
C PRO A 15 19.34 4.96 -0.87
N ALA A 16 18.12 4.47 -1.02
CA ALA A 16 17.56 4.16 -2.32
C ALA A 16 17.55 5.47 -3.11
N ALA A 17 18.12 5.45 -4.32
CA ALA A 17 18.03 6.58 -5.22
C ALA A 17 16.55 6.95 -5.39
N LEU A 18 16.22 8.21 -5.11
CA LEU A 18 14.86 8.73 -5.28
C LEU A 18 14.43 8.44 -6.73
N PRO A 19 13.25 7.86 -6.97
CA PRO A 19 12.76 7.65 -8.32
C PRO A 19 12.69 9.00 -9.04
N SER A 20 13.23 9.06 -10.26
CA SER A 20 13.12 10.23 -11.13
C SER A 20 11.63 10.48 -11.42
N PRO A 21 11.15 11.73 -11.56
CA PRO A 21 9.74 11.97 -11.93
C PRO A 21 9.36 11.36 -13.29
N ALA A 22 10.34 10.99 -14.13
CA ALA A 22 10.15 10.22 -15.36
C ALA A 22 9.89 8.71 -15.13
N ASP A 23 10.22 8.18 -13.95
CA ASP A 23 9.94 6.82 -13.47
C ASP A 23 8.63 6.73 -12.68
N ALA A 24 7.91 7.85 -12.50
CA ALA A 24 6.51 7.80 -12.10
C ALA A 24 5.76 7.14 -13.25
N GLY A 25 5.48 5.85 -13.13
CA GLY A 25 4.82 5.05 -14.15
C GLY A 25 3.48 5.64 -14.61
N PRO A 26 2.71 4.90 -15.45
CA PRO A 26 1.36 5.33 -15.82
C PRO A 26 0.56 5.73 -14.56
N PRO A 27 -0.35 6.72 -14.67
CA PRO A 27 -1.09 7.20 -13.50
C PRO A 27 -1.68 6.03 -12.73
N PHE A 28 -1.63 6.12 -11.41
CA PHE A 28 -2.27 5.13 -10.56
C PHE A 28 -3.77 5.39 -10.53
N ALA A 29 -4.58 4.33 -10.55
CA ALA A 29 -6.02 4.47 -10.44
C ALA A 29 -6.38 5.14 -9.10
N GLU A 30 -7.43 5.95 -9.06
CA GLU A 30 -7.98 6.50 -7.81
C GLU A 30 -8.89 5.48 -7.10
N CYS A 31 -8.74 5.37 -5.78
CA CYS A 31 -9.64 4.59 -4.95
C CYS A 31 -11.06 5.19 -4.94
N VAL A 32 -12.08 4.37 -5.18
CA VAL A 32 -13.48 4.85 -5.22
C VAL A 32 -14.05 5.27 -3.86
N LEU A 33 -13.40 4.88 -2.76
CA LEU A 33 -13.85 5.21 -1.39
C LEU A 33 -13.15 6.45 -0.82
N CYS A 34 -11.82 6.50 -0.91
CA CYS A 34 -11.01 7.56 -0.30
C CYS A 34 -10.34 8.53 -1.27
N ARG A 35 -10.42 8.29 -2.59
CA ARG A 35 -9.79 9.11 -3.65
C ARG A 35 -8.26 9.16 -3.60
N GLU A 36 -7.62 8.31 -2.81
CA GLU A 36 -6.17 8.17 -2.81
C GLU A 36 -5.70 7.30 -3.99
N PRO A 37 -4.48 7.54 -4.52
CA PRO A 37 -3.91 6.71 -5.57
C PRO A 37 -3.70 5.27 -5.06
N THR A 38 -4.03 4.31 -5.90
CA THR A 38 -3.81 2.88 -5.63
C THR A 38 -2.38 2.45 -6.00
N GLU A 39 -2.00 1.21 -5.72
CA GLU A 39 -0.75 0.63 -6.24
C GLU A 39 -0.87 0.17 -7.71
N TYR A 40 -2.08 0.18 -8.27
CA TYR A 40 -2.36 -0.34 -9.60
C TYR A 40 -2.47 0.81 -10.61
N PRO A 41 -1.93 0.64 -11.83
CA PRO A 41 -2.08 1.64 -12.88
C PRO A 41 -3.53 1.72 -13.35
N GLU A 42 -3.98 2.85 -13.90
CA GLU A 42 -5.38 3.03 -14.37
C GLU A 42 -5.78 2.02 -15.46
N SER A 43 -4.79 1.45 -16.16
CA SER A 43 -5.00 0.38 -17.15
C SER A 43 -5.35 -0.98 -16.53
N ALA A 44 -5.14 -1.18 -15.22
CA ALA A 44 -5.43 -2.41 -14.52
C ALA A 44 -6.95 -2.57 -14.31
N ARG A 45 -7.57 -3.46 -15.07
CA ARG A 45 -9.01 -3.77 -14.92
C ARG A 45 -9.28 -4.51 -13.60
N GLY A 46 -10.27 -4.03 -12.85
CA GLY A 46 -10.84 -4.72 -11.69
C GLY A 46 -10.30 -4.30 -10.33
N ALA A 47 -9.27 -3.45 -10.26
CA ALA A 47 -8.75 -2.92 -9.01
C ALA A 47 -9.25 -1.48 -8.78
N THR A 48 -10.32 -1.32 -8.00
CA THR A 48 -10.94 -0.02 -7.70
C THR A 48 -10.71 0.47 -6.28
N LEU A 49 -10.07 -0.35 -5.43
CA LEU A 49 -9.79 -0.05 -4.03
C LEU A 49 -8.28 0.04 -3.79
N CYS A 50 -7.87 1.00 -2.96
CA CYS A 50 -6.51 1.01 -2.44
C CYS A 50 -6.28 -0.16 -1.47
N PRO A 51 -5.02 -0.55 -1.21
CA PRO A 51 -4.70 -1.72 -0.40
C PRO A 51 -5.33 -1.67 1.01
N VAL A 52 -5.39 -0.48 1.59
CA VAL A 52 -6.03 -0.24 2.89
C VAL A 52 -7.53 -0.52 2.84
N CYS A 53 -8.25 0.08 1.89
CA CYS A 53 -9.68 -0.13 1.74
C CYS A 53 -10.03 -1.59 1.42
N ALA A 54 -9.22 -2.27 0.61
CA ALA A 54 -9.41 -3.68 0.28
C ALA A 54 -9.32 -4.59 1.53
N TRP A 55 -8.30 -4.35 2.38
CA TRP A 55 -8.16 -5.07 3.65
C TRP A 55 -9.32 -4.78 4.61
N GLN A 56 -9.77 -3.53 4.71
CA GLN A 56 -10.89 -3.15 5.57
C GLN A 56 -12.20 -3.85 5.17
N GLU A 57 -12.51 -3.92 3.87
CA GLU A 57 -13.68 -4.64 3.35
C GLU A 57 -13.60 -6.15 3.64
N ALA A 58 -12.41 -6.75 3.48
CA ALA A 58 -12.18 -8.15 3.81
C ALA A 58 -12.39 -8.44 5.30
N GLY A 59 -11.86 -7.58 6.18
CA GLY A 59 -12.02 -7.69 7.64
C GLY A 59 -13.48 -7.53 8.08
N ARG A 60 -14.22 -6.58 7.49
CA ARG A 60 -15.65 -6.41 7.75
C ARG A 60 -16.44 -7.67 7.39
N SER A 61 -16.17 -8.23 6.21
CA SER A 61 -16.84 -9.44 5.73
C SER A 61 -16.51 -10.66 6.61
N ALA A 62 -15.28 -10.75 7.12
CA ALA A 62 -14.86 -11.83 8.00
C ALA A 62 -15.52 -11.77 9.39
N CYS A 63 -15.89 -10.58 9.86
CA CYS A 63 -16.41 -10.34 11.22
C CYS A 63 -17.91 -10.01 11.27
N SER A 64 -18.63 -10.04 10.15
CA SER A 64 -20.07 -9.74 10.08
C SER A 64 -20.98 -10.97 10.20
N GLY A 65 -20.49 -12.05 10.84
CA GLY A 65 -21.18 -13.32 11.05
C GLY A 65 -22.11 -13.32 12.24
#